data_AF-A0A6P7I0R9-F1
#
_entry.id   AF-A0A6P7I0R9-F1
#
_cell.length_a   1.000
_cell.length_b   1.000
_cell.length_c   1.000
_cell.angle_alpha   90.00
_cell.angle_beta   90.00
_cell.angle_gamma   90.00
#
_symmetry.space_group_name_H-M   'P 1'
#
loop_
_entity.id
_entity.type
_entity.pdbx_description
1 polymer ?
#
loop_
_entity_poly.entity_id
_entity_poly.type
_entity_poly.pdbx_seq_one_letter_code
_entity_poly.pdbx_strand_id
1 'polypeptide(L)'
;MMDILLKTALTVGLLCLGSEGKITCKNESDKEVDWYILYKKNNGVEYFYIGPGDTEFKFFNSINEDNGVLANTLQPYFKPPDRSGYIAYSDQPPDADAKYKHYGHSKGVVILDKETGIWLLHSTPKFPEKQDKDAFYPGSGKRNAQIFICVTFKYGDFKHIGEHLKNIHAFPFAYKIPNGGFHKALQDVTNKQYSDPNELKEPHHDFKSEAGQTFKSFVKKTSEDEEPEEGDLYVTIAEGLKSNLNIQTWHSKPGGIMKNS
;
A
#
# COMPACT_ATOMS: atom_id res chain seq x y z
N MET A 1 2.20 50.37 -43.54
CA MET A 1 2.36 50.81 -42.14
C MET A 1 1.04 50.53 -41.46
N MET A 2 0.74 49.30 -41.03
CA MET A 2 1.55 48.40 -40.18
C MET A 2 1.85 49.08 -38.85
N ASP A 3 1.33 48.45 -37.79
CA ASP A 3 1.57 48.71 -36.37
C ASP A 3 0.98 50.04 -35.89
N ILE A 4 0.28 50.17 -34.76
CA ILE A 4 0.51 49.65 -33.41
C ILE A 4 -0.83 49.79 -32.67
N LEU A 5 -1.08 48.95 -31.67
CA LEU A 5 -2.06 49.08 -30.57
C LEU A 5 -3.31 48.18 -30.65
N LEU A 6 -3.19 47.02 -31.32
CA LEU A 6 -3.77 45.79 -30.76
C LEU A 6 -2.78 45.24 -29.72
N LYS A 7 -2.55 45.98 -28.62
CA LYS A 7 -1.60 45.64 -27.54
C LYS A 7 -2.28 45.31 -26.21
N THR A 8 -3.45 44.70 -26.27
CA THR A 8 -4.07 44.03 -25.13
C THR A 8 -4.53 42.64 -25.56
N ALA A 9 -3.64 41.90 -26.23
CA ALA A 9 -3.69 40.45 -26.17
C ALA A 9 -3.38 40.08 -24.72
N LEU A 10 -4.44 39.72 -23.99
CA LEU A 10 -4.40 39.16 -22.65
C LEU A 10 -3.64 37.81 -22.75
N THR A 11 -2.32 37.86 -22.78
CA THR A 11 -1.48 36.71 -22.46
C THR A 11 -1.67 36.41 -20.98
N VAL A 12 -2.76 35.70 -20.68
CA VAL A 12 -2.83 34.85 -19.50
C VAL A 12 -1.80 33.76 -19.75
N GLY A 13 -0.54 34.09 -19.45
CA GLY A 13 0.49 33.09 -19.25
C GLY A 13 -0.01 32.24 -18.10
N LEU A 14 -0.51 31.05 -18.44
CA LEU A 14 -0.72 29.99 -17.50
C LEU A 14 0.69 29.61 -17.01
N LEU A 15 1.18 30.38 -16.05
CA LEU A 15 2.18 29.93 -15.11
C LEU A 15 1.51 28.76 -14.40
N CYS A 16 1.65 27.56 -14.97
CA CYS A 16 1.61 26.33 -14.22
C CYS A 16 2.81 26.41 -13.26
N LEU A 17 2.68 27.22 -12.21
CA LEU A 17 3.28 26.93 -10.93
C LEU A 17 2.88 25.48 -10.71
N GLY A 18 3.87 24.57 -10.76
CA GLY A 18 3.62 23.15 -10.59
C GLY A 18 2.81 23.00 -9.31
N SER A 19 1.52 22.74 -9.46
CA SER A 19 0.78 22.09 -8.39
C SER A 19 1.49 20.76 -8.30
N GLU A 20 2.34 20.60 -7.28
CA GLU A 20 2.71 19.25 -6.87
C GLU A 20 1.37 18.54 -6.66
N GLY A 21 1.08 17.60 -7.56
CA GLY A 21 -0.19 16.89 -7.55
C GLY A 21 -0.27 16.08 -6.27
N LYS A 22 -1.48 15.92 -5.74
CA LYS A 22 -1.73 15.06 -4.58
C LYS A 22 -1.17 13.66 -4.83
N ILE A 23 -0.65 13.04 -3.78
CA ILE A 23 -0.27 11.63 -3.82
C ILE A 23 -1.53 10.80 -3.60
N THR A 24 -2.01 10.14 -4.66
CA THR A 24 -3.22 9.30 -4.67
C THR A 24 -2.97 7.98 -5.38
N CYS A 25 -3.86 7.00 -5.17
CA CYS A 25 -3.96 5.83 -6.02
C CYS A 25 -4.35 6.29 -7.43
N LYS A 26 -3.85 5.59 -8.45
CA LYS A 26 -4.16 5.88 -9.86
C LYS A 26 -4.58 4.64 -10.60
N ASN A 27 -5.51 4.79 -11.55
CA ASN A 27 -5.96 3.70 -12.41
C ASN A 27 -5.08 3.57 -13.68
N GLU A 28 -5.50 2.69 -14.59
CA GLU A 28 -4.77 2.41 -15.85
C GLU A 28 -4.64 3.65 -16.75
N SER A 29 -5.60 4.57 -16.69
CA SER A 29 -5.61 5.81 -17.48
C SER A 29 -4.90 6.98 -16.78
N ASP A 30 -4.06 6.70 -15.77
CA ASP A 30 -3.38 7.68 -14.91
C ASP A 30 -4.34 8.68 -14.24
N LYS A 31 -5.58 8.26 -13.97
CA LYS A 31 -6.57 9.07 -13.24
C LYS A 31 -6.58 8.71 -11.76
N GLU A 32 -6.67 9.74 -10.92
CA GLU A 32 -6.81 9.62 -9.48
C GLU A 32 -8.05 8.78 -9.13
N VAL A 33 -7.87 7.84 -8.22
CA VAL A 33 -8.95 7.01 -7.64
C VAL A 33 -8.77 6.90 -6.13
N ASP A 34 -9.87 6.75 -5.41
CA ASP A 34 -9.84 6.70 -3.96
C ASP A 34 -9.23 5.40 -3.40
N TRP A 35 -9.49 4.28 -4.08
CA TRP A 35 -8.92 2.97 -3.77
C TRP A 35 -8.91 2.08 -5.01
N TYR A 36 -8.23 0.95 -4.96
CA TYR A 36 -8.42 -0.15 -5.90
C TYR A 36 -7.98 -1.48 -5.30
N ILE A 37 -8.44 -2.58 -5.89
CA ILE A 37 -7.91 -3.93 -5.68
C ILE A 37 -7.44 -4.48 -7.02
N LEU A 38 -6.23 -5.04 -7.01
CA LEU A 38 -5.64 -5.78 -8.12
C LEU A 38 -5.47 -7.24 -7.74
N TYR A 39 -5.90 -8.16 -8.61
CA TYR A 39 -5.61 -9.58 -8.49
C TYR A 39 -4.84 -10.06 -9.71
N LYS A 40 -3.54 -10.24 -9.55
CA LYS A 40 -2.65 -10.73 -10.58
C LYS A 40 -2.70 -12.26 -10.65
N LYS A 41 -2.84 -12.82 -11.85
CA LYS A 41 -2.99 -14.27 -12.07
C LYS A 41 -1.71 -15.04 -11.78
N ASN A 42 -1.81 -16.34 -11.52
CA ASN A 42 -0.65 -17.23 -11.48
C ASN A 42 -0.04 -17.42 -12.87
N ASN A 43 1.25 -17.72 -12.93
CA ASN A 43 2.01 -18.01 -14.17
C ASN A 43 1.87 -16.95 -15.28
N GLY A 44 1.76 -15.68 -14.91
CA GLY A 44 1.51 -14.59 -15.85
C GLY A 44 1.82 -13.23 -15.24
N VAL A 45 1.41 -12.17 -15.93
CA VAL A 45 1.44 -10.78 -15.45
C VAL A 45 0.10 -10.08 -15.66
N GLU A 46 -0.85 -10.76 -16.27
CA GLU A 46 -2.23 -10.34 -16.45
C GLU A 46 -2.94 -10.25 -15.09
N TYR A 47 -3.84 -9.29 -14.98
CA TYR A 47 -4.48 -9.01 -13.70
C TYR A 47 -5.93 -8.53 -13.88
N PHE A 48 -6.71 -8.77 -12.82
CA PHE A 48 -8.03 -8.19 -12.64
C PHE A 48 -7.93 -6.93 -11.78
N TYR A 49 -8.75 -5.93 -12.09
CA TYR A 49 -8.82 -4.66 -11.39
C TYR A 49 -10.27 -4.37 -11.00
N ILE A 50 -10.48 -3.82 -9.80
CA ILE A 50 -11.74 -3.20 -9.41
C ILE A 50 -11.45 -1.96 -8.57
N GLY A 51 -12.21 -0.89 -8.80
CA GLY A 51 -12.10 0.36 -8.04
C GLY A 51 -13.46 1.01 -7.77
N PRO A 52 -13.46 2.27 -7.29
CA PRO A 52 -14.67 3.02 -6.97
C PRO A 52 -15.68 3.04 -8.13
N GLY A 53 -16.92 2.64 -7.83
CA GLY A 53 -18.03 2.66 -8.78
C GLY A 53 -18.04 1.49 -9.78
N ASP A 54 -17.01 0.65 -9.81
CA ASP A 54 -17.00 -0.54 -10.67
C ASP A 54 -17.92 -1.63 -10.10
N THR A 55 -18.76 -2.20 -10.97
CA THR A 55 -19.64 -3.33 -10.63
C THR A 55 -19.04 -4.68 -11.04
N GLU A 56 -18.01 -4.68 -11.89
CA GLU A 56 -17.35 -5.86 -12.42
C GLU A 56 -15.83 -5.67 -12.48
N PHE A 57 -15.09 -6.78 -12.44
CA PHE A 57 -13.63 -6.75 -12.62
C PHE A 57 -13.25 -6.42 -14.06
N LYS A 58 -12.36 -5.44 -14.23
CA LYS A 58 -11.69 -5.15 -15.50
C LYS A 58 -10.46 -6.04 -15.65
N PHE A 59 -10.10 -6.38 -16.88
CA PHE A 59 -8.95 -7.22 -17.19
C PHE A 59 -7.88 -6.44 -17.94
N PHE A 60 -6.63 -6.58 -17.51
CA PHE A 60 -5.47 -5.91 -18.10
C PHE A 60 -4.31 -6.89 -18.31
N ASN A 61 -3.46 -6.61 -19.30
CA ASN A 61 -2.48 -7.57 -19.82
C ASN A 61 -1.21 -7.68 -18.98
N SER A 62 -0.75 -6.61 -18.35
CA SER A 62 0.53 -6.64 -17.64
C SER A 62 0.59 -5.66 -16.48
N ILE A 63 0.78 -6.21 -15.28
CA ILE A 63 0.95 -5.45 -14.04
C ILE A 63 2.28 -4.70 -13.96
N ASN A 64 3.21 -5.01 -14.87
CA ASN A 64 4.57 -4.49 -14.90
C ASN A 64 4.82 -3.52 -16.07
N GLU A 65 3.76 -3.04 -16.72
CA GLU A 65 3.82 -1.94 -17.67
C GLU A 65 4.17 -0.63 -16.96
N ASP A 66 5.00 0.19 -17.60
CA ASP A 66 5.48 1.45 -17.06
C ASP A 66 4.36 2.53 -17.05
N ASN A 67 3.29 2.34 -17.80
CA ASN A 67 2.10 3.18 -17.80
C ASN A 67 0.85 2.47 -17.24
N GLY A 68 1.02 1.31 -16.60
CA GLY A 68 -0.09 0.58 -15.96
C GLY A 68 -0.43 1.09 -14.56
N VAL A 69 -1.53 0.59 -13.98
CA VAL A 69 -2.05 0.97 -12.64
C VAL A 69 -0.96 1.14 -11.58
N LEU A 70 -0.08 0.13 -11.40
CA LEU A 70 0.97 0.19 -10.38
C LEU A 70 2.02 1.25 -10.69
N ALA A 71 2.47 1.37 -11.93
CA ALA A 71 3.49 2.34 -12.31
C ALA A 71 2.96 3.78 -12.25
N ASN A 72 1.68 4.00 -12.58
CA ASN A 72 1.00 5.28 -12.40
C ASN A 72 0.92 5.65 -10.91
N THR A 73 0.50 4.70 -10.07
CA THR A 73 0.38 4.90 -8.62
C THR A 73 1.74 5.13 -7.93
N LEU A 74 2.78 4.42 -8.37
CA LEU A 74 4.13 4.51 -7.80
C LEU A 74 4.98 5.64 -8.40
N GLN A 75 4.45 6.51 -9.27
CA GLN A 75 5.22 7.65 -9.79
C GLN A 75 5.92 8.47 -8.69
N PRO A 76 5.26 8.82 -7.56
CA PRO A 76 5.92 9.58 -6.49
C PRO A 76 6.94 8.73 -5.69
N TYR A 77 6.98 7.41 -5.86
CA TYR A 77 8.08 6.59 -5.35
C TYR A 77 9.29 6.62 -6.28
N PHE A 78 9.10 6.53 -7.60
CA PHE A 78 10.22 6.57 -8.56
C PHE A 78 10.85 7.96 -8.67
N LYS A 79 10.03 9.01 -8.59
CA LYS A 79 10.44 10.41 -8.63
C LYS A 79 9.77 11.18 -7.49
N PRO A 80 10.30 11.08 -6.26
CA PRO A 80 9.71 11.74 -5.10
C PRO A 80 9.62 13.25 -5.27
N PRO A 81 8.42 13.86 -5.16
CA PRO A 81 8.26 15.31 -5.10
C PRO A 81 9.01 15.92 -3.92
N ASP A 82 9.20 17.23 -3.93
CA ASP A 82 9.74 17.92 -2.77
C ASP A 82 8.79 17.75 -1.58
N ARG A 83 9.35 17.67 -0.37
CA ARG A 83 8.58 17.49 0.89
C ARG A 83 7.67 16.26 0.94
N SER A 84 7.86 15.28 0.06
CA SER A 84 7.22 13.96 0.14
C SER A 84 8.08 12.95 0.93
N GLY A 85 7.45 11.87 1.37
CA GLY A 85 8.12 10.73 1.96
C GLY A 85 7.58 9.40 1.46
N TYR A 86 8.35 8.33 1.68
CA TYR A 86 7.94 6.97 1.39
C TYR A 86 8.57 5.95 2.33
N ILE A 87 7.90 4.81 2.48
CA ILE A 87 8.38 3.60 3.16
C ILE A 87 7.92 2.40 2.35
N ALA A 88 8.85 1.66 1.75
CA ALA A 88 8.62 0.31 1.27
C ALA A 88 9.07 -0.68 2.35
N TYR A 89 8.18 -1.61 2.70
CA TYR A 89 8.43 -2.61 3.74
C TYR A 89 8.07 -4.01 3.24
N SER A 90 8.84 -5.01 3.69
CA SER A 90 8.63 -6.40 3.32
C SER A 90 9.44 -7.32 4.23
N ASP A 91 8.88 -8.47 4.60
CA ASP A 91 9.62 -9.60 5.18
C ASP A 91 10.53 -10.32 4.15
N GLN A 92 10.31 -10.09 2.85
CA GLN A 92 11.11 -10.65 1.75
C GLN A 92 11.55 -9.54 0.77
N PRO A 93 12.41 -8.58 1.19
CA PRO A 93 12.85 -7.49 0.33
C PRO A 93 13.77 -7.93 -0.82
N PRO A 94 14.05 -7.05 -1.80
CA PRO A 94 14.83 -7.41 -3.00
C PRO A 94 16.25 -7.90 -2.72
N ASP A 95 16.99 -7.22 -1.84
CA ASP A 95 18.45 -7.39 -1.67
C ASP A 95 18.86 -8.34 -0.54
N ALA A 96 17.94 -8.70 0.36
CA ALA A 96 18.15 -9.68 1.43
C ALA A 96 16.81 -10.05 2.07
N ASP A 97 16.66 -11.24 2.63
CA ASP A 97 15.49 -11.54 3.46
C ASP A 97 15.60 -10.83 4.82
N ALA A 98 14.49 -10.26 5.30
CA ALA A 98 14.43 -9.78 6.68
C ALA A 98 14.63 -11.00 7.59
N LYS A 99 15.48 -10.89 8.63
CA LYS A 99 15.71 -12.01 9.56
C LYS A 99 14.37 -12.46 10.15
N TYR A 100 13.88 -13.62 9.68
CA TYR A 100 12.48 -14.09 9.74
C TYR A 100 11.84 -14.12 11.14
N LYS A 101 12.65 -14.09 12.21
CA LYS A 101 12.18 -14.27 13.59
C LYS A 101 11.68 -13.00 14.28
N HIS A 102 11.88 -11.81 13.68
CA HIS A 102 11.60 -10.53 14.36
C HIS A 102 10.67 -9.58 13.60
N TYR A 103 10.14 -9.99 12.45
CA TYR A 103 9.34 -9.13 11.58
C TYR A 103 8.08 -9.84 11.10
N GLY A 104 6.96 -9.13 11.05
CA GLY A 104 5.69 -9.70 10.60
C GLY A 104 5.69 -9.99 9.10
N HIS A 105 4.96 -11.04 8.70
CA HIS A 105 4.72 -11.40 7.30
C HIS A 105 3.80 -10.40 6.60
N SER A 106 4.34 -9.23 6.32
CA SER A 106 3.62 -8.10 5.73
C SER A 106 4.50 -7.41 4.70
N LYS A 107 3.84 -6.88 3.66
CA LYS A 107 4.51 -6.15 2.58
C LYS A 107 3.64 -4.98 2.14
N GLY A 108 4.26 -3.87 1.82
CA GLY A 108 3.55 -2.70 1.34
C GLY A 108 4.44 -1.51 1.03
N VAL A 109 3.81 -0.49 0.47
CA VAL A 109 4.42 0.80 0.16
C VAL A 109 3.53 1.90 0.71
N VAL A 110 4.10 2.76 1.53
CA VAL A 110 3.51 4.01 1.99
C VAL A 110 4.18 5.15 1.24
N ILE A 111 3.41 6.06 0.65
CA ILE A 111 3.93 7.27 0.01
C ILE A 111 3.01 8.42 0.40
N LEU A 112 3.55 9.56 0.83
CA LEU A 112 2.74 10.65 1.35
C LEU A 112 3.44 12.01 1.23
N ASP A 113 2.64 13.06 1.18
CA ASP A 113 3.04 14.44 1.38
C ASP A 113 2.36 14.99 2.67
N LYS A 114 2.11 16.30 2.75
CA LYS A 114 1.46 16.95 3.91
C LYS A 114 -0.06 17.07 3.78
N GLU A 115 -0.61 16.69 2.63
CA GLU A 115 -2.03 16.74 2.31
C GLU A 115 -2.63 15.33 2.24
N THR A 116 -2.07 14.47 1.40
CA THR A 116 -2.56 13.11 1.14
C THR A 116 -1.42 12.10 1.05
N GLY A 117 -1.79 10.85 0.85
CA GLY A 117 -0.86 9.79 0.50
C GLY A 117 -1.59 8.50 0.19
N ILE A 118 -0.81 7.48 -0.16
CA ILE A 118 -1.32 6.13 -0.36
C ILE A 118 -0.73 5.15 0.65
N TRP A 119 -1.50 4.12 0.94
CA TRP A 119 -1.00 2.87 1.48
C TRP A 119 -1.35 1.73 0.53
N LEU A 120 -0.31 1.18 -0.11
CA LEU A 120 -0.39 0.07 -1.04
C LEU A 120 0.04 -1.21 -0.32
N LEU A 121 -0.90 -2.09 0.01
CA LEU A 121 -0.62 -3.42 0.55
C LEU A 121 -0.45 -4.41 -0.61
N HIS A 122 0.42 -5.41 -0.44
CA HIS A 122 0.57 -6.47 -1.44
C HIS A 122 1.11 -7.78 -0.87
N SER A 123 1.04 -8.85 -1.67
CA SER A 123 1.61 -10.15 -1.34
C SER A 123 2.89 -10.50 -2.12
N THR A 124 3.30 -9.67 -3.09
CA THR A 124 4.45 -9.94 -3.98
C THR A 124 5.80 -9.83 -3.26
N PRO A 125 6.59 -10.90 -3.13
CA PRO A 125 7.95 -10.83 -2.58
C PRO A 125 8.87 -10.00 -3.48
N LYS A 126 9.86 -9.33 -2.90
CA LYS A 126 10.84 -8.47 -3.59
C LYS A 126 10.24 -7.28 -4.34
N PHE A 127 9.03 -6.85 -3.98
CA PHE A 127 8.38 -5.69 -4.57
C PHE A 127 8.41 -4.48 -3.61
N PRO A 128 8.63 -3.25 -4.11
CA PRO A 128 9.21 -2.94 -5.41
C PRO A 128 10.65 -3.45 -5.50
N GLU A 129 11.05 -4.02 -6.65
CA GLU A 129 12.40 -4.58 -6.84
C GLU A 129 13.44 -3.47 -6.97
N LYS A 130 13.11 -2.42 -7.72
CA LYS A 130 13.92 -1.22 -7.86
C LYS A 130 13.06 0.03 -7.70
N GLN A 131 13.69 1.12 -7.27
CA GLN A 131 13.10 2.45 -7.34
C GLN A 131 13.25 3.02 -8.76
N ASP A 132 12.74 2.26 -9.73
CA ASP A 132 12.85 2.55 -11.16
C ASP A 132 11.57 2.09 -11.85
N LYS A 133 10.95 3.02 -12.58
CA LYS A 133 9.69 2.83 -13.32
C LYS A 133 9.76 1.66 -14.31
N ASP A 134 10.93 1.37 -14.87
CA ASP A 134 11.10 0.35 -15.90
C ASP A 134 11.51 -1.02 -15.34
N ALA A 135 11.74 -1.10 -14.02
CA ALA A 135 12.27 -2.30 -13.36
C ALA A 135 11.72 -2.51 -11.93
N PHE A 136 10.55 -1.96 -11.61
CA PHE A 136 9.96 -2.02 -10.27
C PHE A 136 9.32 -3.37 -9.93
N TYR A 137 8.85 -4.13 -10.93
CA TYR A 137 8.12 -5.37 -10.68
C TYR A 137 9.05 -6.59 -10.77
N PRO A 138 9.13 -7.43 -9.71
CA PRO A 138 10.09 -8.52 -9.67
C PRO A 138 9.72 -9.66 -10.62
N GLY A 139 10.72 -10.20 -11.32
CA GLY A 139 10.54 -11.37 -12.18
C GLY A 139 9.96 -12.59 -11.46
N SER A 140 10.29 -12.77 -10.17
CA SER A 140 9.73 -13.83 -9.31
C SER A 140 8.23 -13.67 -9.04
N GLY A 141 7.68 -12.45 -9.17
CA GLY A 141 6.26 -12.15 -9.00
C GLY A 141 5.35 -12.86 -10.01
N LYS A 142 5.90 -13.35 -11.13
CA LYS A 142 5.16 -14.03 -12.21
C LYS A 142 4.57 -15.38 -11.81
N ARG A 143 5.22 -16.13 -10.91
CA ARG A 143 4.86 -17.52 -10.61
C ARG A 143 3.50 -17.65 -9.90
N ASN A 144 3.32 -16.97 -8.78
CA ASN A 144 2.12 -17.09 -7.96
C ASN A 144 1.11 -15.99 -8.28
N ALA A 145 -0.16 -16.23 -7.98
CA ALA A 145 -1.16 -15.16 -7.94
C ALA A 145 -0.80 -14.19 -6.80
N GLN A 146 -1.11 -12.91 -6.99
CA GLN A 146 -0.77 -11.85 -6.04
C GLN A 146 -1.93 -10.87 -5.93
N ILE A 147 -2.14 -10.34 -4.73
CA ILE A 147 -3.11 -9.28 -4.48
C ILE A 147 -2.39 -7.97 -4.20
N PHE A 148 -2.98 -6.86 -4.65
CA PHE A 148 -2.61 -5.52 -4.22
C PHE A 148 -3.87 -4.75 -3.84
N ILE A 149 -3.77 -3.93 -2.80
CA ILE A 149 -4.84 -3.04 -2.35
C ILE A 149 -4.21 -1.66 -2.16
N CYS A 150 -4.70 -0.66 -2.89
CA CYS A 150 -4.29 0.72 -2.70
C CYS A 150 -5.44 1.51 -2.11
N VAL A 151 -5.16 2.35 -1.12
CA VAL A 151 -6.13 3.30 -0.59
C VAL A 151 -5.45 4.65 -0.42
N THR A 152 -6.12 5.71 -0.89
CA THR A 152 -5.72 7.10 -0.69
C THR A 152 -6.25 7.59 0.66
N PHE A 153 -5.38 8.17 1.48
CA PHE A 153 -5.70 8.68 2.81
C PHE A 153 -5.30 10.14 2.94
N LYS A 154 -5.93 10.84 3.90
CA LYS A 154 -5.48 12.17 4.31
C LYS A 154 -4.24 12.05 5.17
N TYR A 155 -3.37 13.07 5.14
CA TYR A 155 -2.13 13.10 5.91
C TYR A 155 -2.31 12.77 7.41
N GLY A 156 -3.44 13.16 8.01
CA GLY A 156 -3.76 12.88 9.42
C GLY A 156 -3.77 11.38 9.76
N ASP A 157 -4.22 10.52 8.85
CA ASP A 157 -4.36 9.08 9.07
C ASP A 157 -3.01 8.36 9.10
N PHE A 158 -1.95 8.96 8.54
CA PHE A 158 -0.62 8.37 8.51
C PHE A 158 0.04 8.25 9.88
N LYS A 159 -0.47 8.96 10.90
CA LYS A 159 -0.12 8.67 12.29
C LYS A 159 -0.52 7.24 12.66
N HIS A 160 -1.76 6.85 12.36
CA HIS A 160 -2.31 5.53 12.67
C HIS A 160 -1.76 4.44 11.76
N ILE A 161 -1.49 4.74 10.49
CA ILE A 161 -0.76 3.82 9.60
C ILE A 161 0.65 3.57 10.16
N GLY A 162 1.37 4.60 10.62
CA GLY A 162 2.67 4.43 11.26
C GLY A 162 2.61 3.54 12.50
N GLU A 163 1.62 3.75 13.39
CA GLU A 163 1.43 2.86 14.56
C GLU A 163 1.07 1.43 14.15
N HIS A 164 0.24 1.25 13.11
CA HIS A 164 -0.07 -0.08 12.58
C HIS A 164 1.21 -0.79 12.10
N LEU A 165 2.05 -0.11 11.32
CA LEU A 165 3.33 -0.65 10.86
C LEU A 165 4.27 -1.01 12.01
N LYS A 166 4.25 -0.24 13.10
CA LYS A 166 4.99 -0.56 14.32
C LYS A 166 4.47 -1.84 14.98
N ASN A 167 3.16 -1.99 15.08
CA ASN A 167 2.53 -3.11 15.76
C ASN A 167 2.69 -4.43 14.99
N ILE A 168 2.73 -4.41 13.66
CA ILE A 168 3.01 -5.60 12.83
C ILE A 168 4.51 -5.87 12.67
N HIS A 169 5.37 -5.07 13.29
CA HIS A 169 6.84 -5.14 13.14
C HIS A 169 7.24 -5.14 11.66
N ALA A 170 6.73 -4.18 10.89
CA ALA A 170 7.00 -4.07 9.46
C ALA A 170 8.49 -3.77 9.22
N PHE A 171 9.17 -4.56 8.38
CA PHE A 171 10.58 -4.34 8.05
C PHE A 171 10.75 -3.33 6.91
N PRO A 172 11.18 -2.08 7.15
CA PRO A 172 11.43 -1.12 6.08
C PRO A 172 12.76 -1.45 5.37
N PHE A 173 12.74 -1.51 4.04
CA PHE A 173 13.94 -1.78 3.23
C PHE A 173 14.33 -0.64 2.30
N ALA A 174 13.38 0.23 1.93
CA ALA A 174 13.66 1.46 1.19
C ALA A 174 12.75 2.58 1.71
N TYR A 175 13.33 3.69 2.16
CA TYR A 175 12.55 4.75 2.78
C TYR A 175 13.24 6.12 2.70
N LYS A 176 12.41 7.16 2.71
CA LYS A 176 12.80 8.55 2.89
C LYS A 176 11.66 9.24 3.61
N ILE A 177 11.85 9.61 4.87
CA ILE A 177 10.88 10.43 5.61
C ILE A 177 11.60 11.73 6.01
N PRO A 178 11.22 12.89 5.44
CA PRO A 178 11.88 14.15 5.77
C PRO A 178 11.79 14.48 7.27
N ASN A 179 12.89 15.02 7.80
CA ASN A 179 12.91 15.62 9.13
C ASN A 179 12.05 16.89 9.15
N GLY A 180 11.33 17.12 10.25
CA GLY A 180 10.58 18.36 10.47
C GLY A 180 9.15 18.33 9.91
N GLY A 181 8.25 17.67 10.65
CA GLY A 181 6.81 17.81 10.50
C GLY A 181 6.06 16.55 10.08
N PHE A 182 6.75 15.45 9.73
CA PHE A 182 6.13 14.13 9.55
C PHE A 182 5.81 13.46 10.88
N HIS A 183 4.76 12.63 10.92
CA HIS A 183 4.37 11.91 12.12
C HIS A 183 5.51 11.06 12.65
N LYS A 184 5.79 11.16 13.96
CA LYS A 184 6.87 10.41 14.62
C LYS A 184 6.76 8.91 14.38
N ALA A 185 5.55 8.35 14.39
CA ALA A 185 5.34 6.91 14.14
C ALA A 185 5.95 6.42 12.82
N LEU A 186 5.94 7.23 11.75
CA LEU A 186 6.59 6.89 10.49
C LEU A 186 8.12 6.88 10.61
N GLN A 187 8.68 7.84 11.36
CA GLN A 187 10.12 7.90 11.64
C GLN A 187 10.55 6.71 12.49
N ASP A 188 9.77 6.37 13.52
CA ASP A 188 9.99 5.22 14.40
C ASP A 188 10.05 3.92 13.58
N VAL A 189 9.13 3.71 12.62
CA VAL A 189 9.19 2.56 11.69
C VAL A 189 10.51 2.53 10.93
N THR A 190 10.92 3.63 10.30
CA THR A 190 12.18 3.69 9.53
C THR A 190 13.42 3.45 10.39
N ASN A 191 13.36 3.83 11.67
CA ASN A 191 14.39 3.59 12.67
C ASN A 191 14.28 2.21 13.35
N LYS A 192 13.32 1.38 12.92
CA LYS A 192 13.05 0.03 13.46
C LYS A 192 12.71 0.06 14.96
N GLN A 193 12.01 1.10 15.40
CA GLN A 193 11.48 1.25 16.75
C GLN A 193 10.02 0.77 16.77
N TYR A 194 9.83 -0.50 17.13
CA TYR A 194 8.52 -1.16 17.12
C TYR A 194 7.83 -1.10 18.49
N SER A 195 6.51 -1.29 18.48
CA SER A 195 5.72 -1.41 19.70
C SER A 195 5.98 -2.77 20.35
N ASP A 196 5.95 -2.82 21.68
CA ASP A 196 5.91 -4.08 22.41
C ASP A 196 4.59 -4.81 22.08
N PRO A 197 4.62 -6.05 21.57
CA PRO A 197 3.40 -6.80 21.28
C PRO A 197 2.49 -7.00 22.50
N ASN A 198 3.06 -7.03 23.71
CA ASN A 198 2.31 -7.16 24.96
C ASN A 198 1.53 -5.88 25.32
N GLU A 199 1.90 -4.73 24.74
CA GLU A 199 1.23 -3.45 24.95
C GLU A 199 0.14 -3.14 23.90
N LEU A 200 -0.17 -4.08 23.00
CA LEU A 200 -1.22 -3.92 22.00
C LEU A 200 -2.61 -3.80 22.66
N LYS A 201 -3.12 -2.58 22.77
CA LYS A 201 -4.42 -2.28 23.42
C LYS A 201 -5.62 -2.62 22.53
N GLU A 202 -5.56 -2.21 21.27
CA GLU A 202 -6.64 -2.38 20.29
C GLU A 202 -6.10 -3.13 19.08
N PRO A 203 -6.63 -4.32 18.74
CA PRO A 203 -6.12 -5.13 17.64
C PRO A 203 -6.64 -4.67 16.27
N HIS A 204 -7.35 -3.54 16.21
CA HIS A 204 -7.86 -3.00 14.97
C HIS A 204 -7.99 -1.46 14.99
N HIS A 205 -8.07 -0.87 13.82
CA HIS A 205 -8.31 0.57 13.64
C HIS A 205 -9.20 0.83 12.43
N ASP A 206 -10.18 1.71 12.59
CA ASP A 206 -11.05 2.17 11.51
C ASP A 206 -10.43 3.35 10.78
N PHE A 207 -10.33 3.22 9.47
CA PHE A 207 -9.86 4.25 8.56
C PHE A 207 -10.98 4.73 7.67
N LYS A 208 -10.85 5.97 7.18
CA LYS A 208 -11.62 6.48 6.06
C LYS A 208 -10.65 6.89 4.98
N SER A 209 -10.87 6.41 3.75
CA SER A 209 -10.16 6.95 2.59
C SER A 209 -10.46 8.43 2.40
N GLU A 210 -9.73 9.09 1.50
CA GLU A 210 -9.93 10.51 1.19
C GLU A 210 -11.38 10.82 0.78
N ALA A 211 -12.01 9.96 -0.04
CA ALA A 211 -13.40 10.07 -0.47
C ALA A 211 -14.43 9.48 0.53
N GLY A 212 -13.97 8.94 1.68
CA GLY A 212 -14.83 8.57 2.80
C GLY A 212 -15.27 7.10 2.85
N GLN A 213 -14.75 6.23 1.99
CA GLN A 213 -14.94 4.78 2.09
C GLN A 213 -14.28 4.29 3.39
N THR A 214 -15.03 3.50 4.16
CA THR A 214 -14.52 2.94 5.42
C THR A 214 -13.68 1.71 5.16
N PHE A 215 -12.53 1.63 5.81
CA PHE A 215 -11.63 0.48 5.86
C PHE A 215 -11.33 0.14 7.33
N LYS A 216 -10.97 -1.10 7.62
CA LYS A 216 -10.55 -1.51 8.97
C LYS A 216 -9.25 -2.30 8.83
N SER A 217 -8.23 -1.89 9.57
CA SER A 217 -6.97 -2.65 9.69
C SER A 217 -7.02 -3.53 10.92
N PHE A 218 -6.34 -4.67 10.87
CA PHE A 218 -6.23 -5.61 11.98
C PHE A 218 -4.77 -5.97 12.24
N VAL A 219 -4.42 -6.14 13.50
CA VAL A 219 -3.11 -6.60 13.94
C VAL A 219 -3.31 -7.83 14.81
N LYS A 220 -2.56 -8.89 14.50
CA LYS A 220 -2.52 -10.09 15.34
C LYS A 220 -1.83 -9.73 16.67
N LYS A 221 -2.47 -10.08 17.78
CA LYS A 221 -1.79 -10.15 19.09
C LYS A 221 -0.84 -11.36 19.07
N THR A 222 0.43 -11.17 19.39
CA THR A 222 1.39 -12.28 19.54
C THR A 222 1.66 -12.48 21.02
N SER A 223 1.37 -13.68 21.54
CA SER A 223 1.86 -14.13 22.85
C SER A 223 3.22 -14.83 22.68
N GLU A 224 4.08 -14.73 23.69
CA GLU A 224 5.40 -15.41 23.69
C GLU A 224 5.26 -16.94 23.65
N ASP A 225 4.10 -17.49 24.03
CA ASP A 225 3.85 -18.92 24.17
C ASP A 225 3.23 -19.59 22.92
N GLU A 226 3.04 -18.85 21.81
CA GLU A 226 2.45 -19.37 20.56
C GLU A 226 1.16 -20.22 20.76
N GLU A 227 0.37 -19.92 21.79
CA GLU A 227 -0.92 -20.58 22.06
C GLU A 227 -1.84 -20.43 20.81
N PRO A 228 -2.30 -21.53 20.18
CA PRO A 228 -2.97 -21.49 18.87
C PRO A 228 -4.26 -20.66 18.82
N GLU A 229 -4.92 -20.46 19.97
CA GLU A 229 -6.19 -19.74 20.09
C GLU A 229 -5.99 -18.26 20.45
N GLU A 230 -4.95 -17.91 21.20
CA GLU A 230 -4.57 -16.51 21.45
C GLU A 230 -3.76 -15.95 20.27
N GLY A 231 -4.44 -15.19 19.42
CA GLY A 231 -3.78 -14.49 18.31
C GLY A 231 -3.97 -15.16 16.96
N ASP A 232 -5.00 -15.97 16.72
CA ASP A 232 -5.41 -16.19 15.32
C ASP A 232 -5.93 -14.87 14.74
N LEU A 233 -5.34 -14.45 13.61
CA LEU A 233 -5.75 -13.23 12.90
C LEU A 233 -7.20 -13.34 12.40
N TYR A 234 -7.68 -14.51 11.99
CA TYR A 234 -9.04 -14.72 11.50
C TYR A 234 -10.07 -14.60 12.62
N VAL A 235 -9.73 -15.08 13.83
CA VAL A 235 -10.56 -14.86 15.03
C VAL A 235 -10.62 -13.37 15.34
N THR A 236 -9.46 -12.70 15.37
CA THR A 236 -9.36 -11.25 15.60
C THR A 236 -10.22 -10.45 14.59
N ILE A 237 -10.21 -10.85 13.32
CA ILE A 237 -11.02 -10.24 12.26
C ILE A 237 -12.51 -10.51 12.50
N ALA A 238 -12.90 -11.76 12.73
CA ALA A 238 -14.30 -12.16 12.92
C ALA A 238 -14.93 -11.41 14.12
N GLU A 239 -14.21 -11.32 15.23
CA GLU A 239 -14.62 -10.59 16.43
C GLU A 239 -14.76 -9.09 16.17
N GLY A 240 -13.76 -8.48 15.54
CA GLY A 240 -13.79 -7.05 15.24
C GLY A 240 -14.84 -6.65 14.19
N LEU A 241 -15.21 -7.57 13.29
CA LEU A 241 -16.32 -7.39 12.33
C LEU A 241 -17.68 -7.81 12.89
N LYS A 242 -17.72 -8.52 14.01
CA LYS A 242 -18.93 -9.16 14.56
C LYS A 242 -19.65 -10.01 13.52
N SER A 243 -18.88 -10.78 12.75
CA SER A 243 -19.40 -11.58 11.63
C SER A 243 -18.55 -12.83 11.41
N ASN A 244 -19.17 -13.87 10.83
CA ASN A 244 -18.46 -15.07 10.42
C ASN A 244 -17.66 -14.83 9.14
N LEU A 245 -16.49 -15.47 9.05
CA LEU A 245 -15.68 -15.50 7.83
C LEU A 245 -16.01 -16.73 6.99
N ASN A 246 -16.14 -16.56 5.67
CA ASN A 246 -16.40 -17.64 4.73
C ASN A 246 -15.09 -18.36 4.38
N ILE A 247 -14.60 -19.19 5.31
CA ILE A 247 -13.30 -19.88 5.22
C ILE A 247 -13.41 -21.40 5.03
N GLN A 248 -14.63 -21.93 4.88
CA GLN A 248 -14.89 -23.38 4.85
C GLN A 248 -14.15 -24.10 3.72
N THR A 249 -13.85 -23.39 2.64
CA THR A 249 -13.14 -23.93 1.46
C THR A 249 -11.66 -23.55 1.42
N TRP A 250 -11.13 -22.93 2.48
CA TRP A 250 -9.74 -22.51 2.52
C TRP A 250 -8.83 -23.70 2.79
N HIS A 251 -7.76 -23.79 2.02
CA HIS A 251 -6.71 -24.78 2.26
C HIS A 251 -5.80 -24.29 3.39
N SER A 252 -5.99 -24.82 4.60
CA SER A 252 -5.14 -24.52 5.76
C SER A 252 -3.73 -25.14 5.67
N LYS A 253 -3.49 -26.03 4.70
CA LYS A 253 -2.17 -26.63 4.43
C LYS A 253 -1.87 -26.63 2.93
N PRO A 254 -0.64 -26.28 2.51
CA PRO A 254 -0.19 -26.50 1.14
C PRO A 254 -0.32 -28.00 0.79
N GLY A 255 -1.22 -28.35 -0.14
CA GLY A 255 -1.44 -29.73 -0.59
C GLY A 255 -2.36 -30.60 0.28
N GLY A 256 -3.08 -30.04 1.26
CA GLY A 256 -4.06 -30.79 2.07
C GLY A 256 -5.46 -30.85 1.42
N ILE A 257 -6.03 -32.06 1.36
CA ILE A 257 -7.46 -32.28 1.05
C ILE A 257 -8.30 -31.66 2.17
N MET A 258 -9.33 -30.89 1.81
CA MET A 258 -10.30 -30.32 2.76
C MET A 258 -10.90 -31.44 3.62
N LYS A 259 -10.73 -31.36 4.94
CA LYS A 259 -11.58 -32.13 5.86
C LYS A 259 -12.80 -31.27 6.14
N ASN A 260 -13.95 -31.70 5.64
CA ASN A 260 -15.24 -31.15 6.05
C ASN A 260 -15.40 -31.40 7.56
N SER A 261 -15.58 -30.33 8.33
CA SER A 261 -16.20 -30.36 9.65
C SER A 261 -17.45 -29.50 9.59
#